data_AF-A0A7S0QRA2-F1
#
_entry.id   AF-A0A7S0QRA2-F1
#
_cell.length_a   1.000
_cell.length_b   1.000
_cell.length_c   1.000
_cell.angle_alpha   90.00
_cell.angle_beta   90.00
_cell.angle_gamma   90.00
#
_symmetry.space_group_name_H-M   'P 1'
#
loop_
_entity.id
_entity.type
_entity.pdbx_description
1 polymer ?
#
loop_
_entity_poly.entity_id
_entity_poly.type
_entity_poly.pdbx_seq_one_letter_code
_entity_poly.pdbx_strand_id
1 'polypeptide(L)'
;LNPNPDENVRNANAERMAFKATRQLTVTGIYVVTARVLGVNYCVASYFNATIGACIPNAIVSATRSLASVSLLQGSGTVDAVAGDAVQVKVVPLDRYGNQVTFEHSFTELKYAMNVTMVESLNPAVPDGTIYIPDRPLTFNIADRSHGAFYSLTAAGLYSLAVDMLEPRWYTEQTYLVTRRALPINLVATVADVQTTEVLVPEATASAQHAVQVLVRDRYHNLVRTDLSASLAVHIVGPTVLTSEQGLVILERNDDASYNAF
;
A
#
# COMPACT_ATOMS: atom_id res chain seq x y z
N LEU A 1 -23.85 -82.77 33.68
CA LEU A 1 -24.18 -81.42 34.19
C LEU A 1 -23.43 -80.41 33.34
N ASN A 2 -24.17 -79.74 32.47
CA ASN A 2 -23.69 -78.65 31.64
C ASN A 2 -23.89 -77.34 32.42
N PRO A 3 -22.82 -76.55 32.66
CA PRO A 3 -22.96 -75.11 32.74
C PRO A 3 -22.19 -74.47 31.57
N ASN A 4 -23.00 -74.07 30.60
CA ASN A 4 -23.02 -72.82 29.88
C ASN A 4 -21.80 -72.35 29.06
N PRO A 5 -21.83 -72.48 27.72
CA PRO A 5 -20.87 -71.82 26.82
C PRO A 5 -21.07 -70.30 26.66
N ASP A 6 -22.06 -69.69 27.32
CA ASP A 6 -22.39 -68.27 27.16
C ASP A 6 -21.51 -67.27 27.93
N GLU A 7 -20.55 -67.72 28.76
CA GLU A 7 -19.63 -66.80 29.45
C GLU A 7 -18.40 -66.41 28.62
N ASN A 8 -18.07 -67.15 27.55
CA ASN A 8 -16.91 -66.88 26.71
C ASN A 8 -17.22 -66.08 25.42
N VAL A 9 -18.46 -65.60 25.25
CA VAL A 9 -18.85 -64.76 24.09
C VAL A 9 -19.02 -63.27 24.44
N ARG A 10 -18.98 -62.87 25.73
CA ARG A 10 -19.10 -61.45 26.09
C ARG A 10 -17.80 -60.64 26.02
N ASN A 11 -16.67 -61.28 25.70
CA ASN A 11 -15.40 -60.59 25.44
C ASN A 11 -14.96 -60.67 23.96
N ALA A 12 -15.88 -61.03 23.05
CA ALA A 12 -15.65 -60.96 21.62
C ALA A 12 -15.90 -59.52 21.14
N ASN A 13 -14.81 -58.79 20.90
CA ASN A 13 -14.74 -57.76 19.87
C ASN A 13 -15.90 -56.75 19.88
N ALA A 14 -16.04 -55.96 20.95
CA ALA A 14 -16.51 -54.60 20.74
C ALA A 14 -15.40 -53.87 19.94
N GLU A 15 -15.35 -54.14 18.63
CA GLU A 15 -14.65 -53.30 17.68
C GLU A 15 -15.14 -51.89 17.95
N ARG A 16 -14.27 -51.08 18.56
CA ARG A 16 -14.56 -49.68 18.79
C ARG A 16 -14.68 -49.04 17.40
N MET A 17 -15.91 -48.97 16.88
CA MET A 17 -16.22 -48.21 15.69
C MET A 17 -15.92 -46.74 15.99
N ALA A 18 -14.74 -46.29 15.59
CA ALA A 18 -14.33 -44.91 15.72
C ALA A 18 -14.74 -44.16 14.46
N PHE A 19 -15.51 -43.09 14.62
CA PHE A 19 -15.87 -42.19 13.52
C PHE A 19 -14.92 -40.99 13.52
N LYS A 20 -14.34 -40.70 12.35
CA LYS A 20 -13.48 -39.53 12.14
C LYS A 20 -14.18 -38.55 11.21
N ALA A 21 -14.41 -37.33 11.69
CA ALA A 21 -14.85 -36.21 10.86
C ALA A 21 -13.73 -35.16 10.82
N THR A 22 -13.43 -34.65 9.63
CA THR A 22 -12.41 -33.62 9.42
C THR A 22 -13.00 -32.48 8.60
N ARG A 23 -12.74 -31.25 9.02
CA ARG A 23 -13.06 -30.04 8.26
C ARG A 23 -11.89 -29.08 8.34
N GLN A 24 -11.51 -28.53 7.19
CA GLN A 24 -10.56 -27.44 7.15
C GLN A 24 -11.28 -26.13 7.51
N LEU A 25 -10.76 -25.42 8.50
CA LEU A 25 -11.25 -24.12 8.93
C LEU A 25 -10.29 -23.05 8.39
N THR A 26 -10.81 -22.09 7.63
CA THR A 26 -10.02 -21.07 6.92
C THR A 26 -10.23 -19.67 7.48
N VAL A 27 -11.18 -19.48 8.40
CA VAL A 27 -11.48 -18.18 9.00
C VAL A 27 -11.10 -18.24 10.49
N THR A 28 -10.55 -17.17 11.02
CA THR A 28 -10.24 -17.09 12.44
C THR A 28 -11.51 -16.99 13.28
N GLY A 29 -11.44 -17.51 14.50
CA GLY A 29 -12.54 -17.38 15.46
C GLY A 29 -12.74 -18.60 16.34
N ILE A 30 -13.86 -18.59 17.04
CA ILE A 30 -14.28 -19.67 17.93
C ILE A 30 -15.35 -20.47 17.22
N TYR A 31 -15.06 -21.74 16.96
CA TYR A 31 -15.99 -22.68 16.36
C TYR A 31 -16.58 -23.59 17.43
N VAL A 32 -17.90 -23.55 17.54
CA VAL A 32 -18.64 -24.48 18.40
C VAL A 32 -18.70 -25.83 17.70
N VAL A 33 -18.12 -26.85 18.32
CA VAL A 33 -18.17 -28.22 17.81
C VAL A 33 -19.30 -28.94 18.53
N THR A 34 -20.24 -29.46 17.75
CA THR A 34 -21.33 -30.30 18.28
C THR A 34 -21.29 -31.66 17.61
N ALA A 35 -21.50 -32.71 18.40
CA ALA A 35 -21.75 -34.05 17.88
C ALA A 35 -23.17 -34.44 18.25
N ARG A 36 -23.88 -35.08 17.33
CA ARG A 36 -25.20 -35.66 17.60
C ARG A 36 -25.17 -37.15 17.33
N VAL A 37 -25.62 -37.94 18.29
CA VAL A 37 -25.80 -39.39 18.15
C VAL A 37 -27.28 -39.66 18.31
N LEU A 38 -27.91 -40.28 17.31
CA LEU A 38 -29.35 -40.56 17.29
C LEU A 38 -30.22 -39.31 17.55
N GLY A 39 -29.79 -38.14 17.06
CA GLY A 39 -30.51 -36.88 17.21
C GLY A 39 -30.26 -36.11 18.51
N VAL A 40 -29.52 -36.67 19.47
CA VAL A 40 -29.21 -36.04 20.77
C VAL A 40 -27.78 -35.48 20.76
N ASN A 41 -27.58 -34.26 21.28
CA ASN A 41 -26.24 -33.68 21.44
C ASN A 41 -25.41 -34.54 22.41
N TYR A 42 -24.25 -34.99 21.95
CA TYR A 42 -23.33 -35.82 22.71
C TYR A 42 -22.26 -34.94 23.37
N CYS A 43 -22.20 -34.96 24.71
CA CYS A 43 -21.15 -34.31 25.48
C CYS A 43 -20.09 -35.34 25.88
N VAL A 44 -18.81 -34.98 25.76
CA VAL A 44 -17.72 -35.87 26.20
C VAL A 44 -17.61 -35.73 27.71
N ALA A 45 -18.08 -36.72 28.46
CA ALA A 45 -17.76 -36.80 29.88
C ALA A 45 -16.23 -37.00 30.00
N SER A 46 -15.50 -36.00 30.49
CA SER A 46 -14.11 -36.18 30.87
C SER A 46 -14.06 -37.24 31.97
N TYR A 47 -13.43 -38.39 31.68
CA TYR A 47 -13.19 -39.44 32.66
C TYR A 47 -12.32 -38.86 33.78
N PHE A 48 -12.95 -38.56 34.92
CA PHE A 48 -12.47 -38.38 36.29
C PHE A 48 -13.34 -37.30 36.97
N ASN A 49 -14.39 -37.73 37.69
CA ASN A 49 -15.16 -36.93 38.66
C ASN A 49 -15.55 -35.48 38.26
N ALA A 50 -15.99 -35.27 37.03
CA ALA A 50 -16.58 -34.00 36.61
C ALA A 50 -18.07 -34.18 36.30
N THR A 51 -18.87 -33.29 36.85
CA THR A 51 -20.27 -33.03 36.57
C THR A 51 -20.60 -33.21 35.07
N ILE A 52 -21.66 -33.97 34.77
CA ILE A 52 -22.20 -34.14 33.42
C ILE A 52 -22.54 -32.75 32.86
N GLY A 53 -21.75 -32.24 31.91
CA GLY A 53 -22.01 -30.91 31.35
C GLY A 53 -20.98 -30.34 30.37
N ALA A 54 -19.75 -30.85 30.29
CA ALA A 54 -18.78 -30.32 29.34
C ALA A 54 -19.03 -30.86 27.92
N CYS A 55 -19.63 -30.05 27.05
CA CYS A 55 -19.68 -30.27 25.61
C CYS A 55 -18.26 -30.41 25.01
N ILE A 56 -18.15 -30.92 23.78
CA ILE A 56 -16.89 -30.91 23.03
C ILE A 56 -16.29 -29.49 23.10
N PRO A 57 -15.01 -29.33 23.49
CA PRO A 57 -14.41 -28.01 23.62
C PRO A 57 -14.48 -27.26 22.30
N ASN A 58 -14.71 -25.95 22.38
CA ASN A 58 -14.70 -25.10 21.19
C ASN A 58 -13.33 -25.18 20.50
N ALA A 59 -13.34 -25.23 19.18
CA ALA A 59 -12.12 -25.11 18.40
C ALA A 59 -11.79 -23.63 18.25
N ILE A 60 -10.65 -23.20 18.79
CA ILE A 60 -10.12 -21.86 18.59
C ILE A 60 -9.21 -21.91 17.36
N VAL A 61 -9.57 -21.16 16.33
CA VAL A 61 -8.77 -21.03 15.10
C VAL A 61 -8.11 -19.66 15.11
N SER A 62 -6.79 -19.66 15.27
CA SER A 62 -5.95 -18.48 15.08
C SER A 62 -5.51 -18.37 13.62
N ALA A 63 -5.11 -17.17 13.22
CA ALA A 63 -4.55 -16.96 11.90
C ALA A 63 -3.30 -17.83 11.73
N THR A 64 -3.08 -18.28 10.51
CA THR A 64 -1.82 -18.91 10.14
C THR A 64 -0.72 -17.85 9.98
N ARG A 65 0.47 -18.25 9.53
CA ARG A 65 1.58 -17.33 9.29
C ARG A 65 1.21 -16.29 8.23
N SER A 66 1.73 -15.09 8.39
CA SER A 66 1.58 -14.01 7.41
C SER A 66 2.12 -14.45 6.03
N LEU A 67 1.40 -14.08 4.97
CA LEU A 67 1.78 -14.29 3.59
C LEU A 67 1.79 -12.94 2.87
N ALA A 68 2.99 -12.46 2.48
CA ALA A 68 3.15 -11.12 1.92
C ALA A 68 2.24 -10.85 0.72
N SER A 69 2.07 -11.80 -0.20
CA SER A 69 1.24 -11.63 -1.40
C SER A 69 -0.26 -11.50 -1.12
N VAL A 70 -0.70 -11.78 0.11
CA VAL A 70 -2.09 -11.63 0.56
C VAL A 70 -2.25 -10.44 1.49
N SER A 71 -1.17 -10.01 2.16
CA SER A 71 -1.16 -8.83 3.02
C SER A 71 -1.59 -7.57 2.27
N LEU A 72 -2.25 -6.67 2.99
CA LEU A 72 -2.80 -5.44 2.40
C LEU A 72 -1.78 -4.31 2.47
N LEU A 73 -1.56 -3.65 1.34
CA LEU A 73 -0.85 -2.38 1.27
C LEU A 73 -1.86 -1.24 1.07
N GLN A 74 -1.81 -0.24 1.94
CA GLN A 74 -2.75 0.89 1.95
C GLN A 74 -2.11 2.15 2.53
N GLY A 75 -2.80 3.29 2.44
CA GLY A 75 -2.39 4.57 3.01
C GLY A 75 -2.43 5.70 1.97
N SER A 76 -2.29 6.95 2.41
CA SER A 76 -2.26 8.09 1.48
C SER A 76 -1.07 8.06 0.53
N GLY A 77 0.01 7.36 0.91
CA GLY A 77 1.20 7.16 0.08
C GLY A 77 1.09 5.98 -0.87
N THR A 78 -0.10 5.42 -1.11
CA THR A 78 -0.33 4.37 -2.11
C THR A 78 -1.23 4.85 -3.26
N VAL A 79 -1.51 6.16 -3.31
CA VAL A 79 -2.35 6.84 -4.30
C VAL A 79 -1.66 8.13 -4.74
N ASP A 80 -2.20 8.79 -5.76
CA ASP A 80 -1.72 10.07 -6.26
C ASP A 80 -1.60 11.12 -5.15
N ALA A 81 -0.56 11.95 -5.24
CA ALA A 81 -0.20 12.92 -4.20
C ALA A 81 0.38 14.20 -4.80
N VAL A 82 0.57 15.21 -3.97
CA VAL A 82 1.18 16.50 -4.35
C VAL A 82 2.62 16.57 -3.84
N ALA A 83 3.51 17.16 -4.64
CA ALA A 83 4.90 17.36 -4.27
C ALA A 83 5.03 18.11 -2.92
N GLY A 84 5.81 17.53 -2.01
CA GLY A 84 6.07 18.05 -0.67
C GLY A 84 5.10 17.57 0.41
N ASP A 85 3.98 16.93 0.06
CA ASP A 85 3.05 16.41 1.06
C ASP A 85 3.64 15.22 1.82
N ALA A 86 3.38 15.18 3.13
CA ALA A 86 3.69 14.03 3.95
C ALA A 86 2.58 12.98 3.80
N VAL A 87 2.94 11.84 3.23
CA VAL A 87 2.04 10.71 2.98
C VAL A 87 2.43 9.49 3.81
N GLN A 88 1.50 8.56 4.00
CA GLN A 88 1.71 7.36 4.82
C GLN A 88 1.57 6.10 3.97
N VAL A 89 2.51 5.17 4.13
CA VAL A 89 2.34 3.78 3.71
C VAL A 89 2.05 2.89 4.92
N LYS A 90 1.19 1.89 4.74
CA LYS A 90 0.76 0.96 5.77
C LYS A 90 0.58 -0.44 5.20
N VAL A 91 1.14 -1.43 5.89
CA VAL A 91 0.95 -2.86 5.62
C VAL A 91 0.14 -3.48 6.75
N VAL A 92 -0.95 -4.16 6.40
CA VAL A 92 -1.69 -5.03 7.32
C VAL A 92 -1.37 -6.48 7.01
N PRO A 93 -0.67 -7.19 7.91
CA PRO A 93 -0.26 -8.56 7.67
C PRO A 93 -1.43 -9.53 7.71
N LEU A 94 -1.64 -10.25 6.61
CA LEU A 94 -2.68 -11.25 6.47
C LEU A 94 -2.07 -12.62 6.23
N ASP A 95 -2.76 -13.67 6.68
CA ASP A 95 -2.41 -15.04 6.37
C ASP A 95 -2.92 -15.44 4.97
N ARG A 96 -2.60 -16.67 4.52
CA ARG A 96 -2.99 -17.15 3.18
C ARG A 96 -4.50 -17.20 2.91
N TYR A 97 -5.33 -17.01 3.94
CA TYR A 97 -6.79 -17.00 3.84
C TYR A 97 -7.38 -15.60 4.02
N GLY A 98 -6.53 -14.58 4.15
CA GLY A 98 -6.96 -13.19 4.36
C GLY A 98 -7.27 -12.85 5.82
N ASN A 99 -6.92 -13.71 6.79
CA ASN A 99 -7.11 -13.39 8.20
C ASN A 99 -5.95 -12.53 8.70
N GLN A 100 -6.24 -11.50 9.48
CA GLN A 100 -5.19 -10.72 10.13
C GLN A 100 -4.45 -11.60 11.15
N VAL A 101 -3.12 -11.57 11.10
CA VAL A 101 -2.29 -12.31 12.06
C VAL A 101 -2.43 -11.74 13.47
N THR A 102 -2.05 -12.52 14.48
CA THR A 102 -2.13 -12.09 15.87
C THR A 102 -1.20 -10.91 16.14
N PHE A 103 -1.54 -10.14 17.19
CA PHE A 103 -0.72 -9.00 17.63
C PHE A 103 0.74 -9.42 17.88
N GLU A 104 0.94 -10.48 18.65
CA GLU A 104 2.27 -10.97 19.02
C GLU A 104 3.07 -11.31 17.76
N HIS A 105 2.51 -12.11 16.86
CA HIS A 105 3.17 -12.46 15.60
C HIS A 105 3.51 -11.23 14.76
N SER A 106 2.59 -10.27 14.66
CA SER A 106 2.83 -9.04 13.91
C SER A 106 3.90 -8.15 14.53
N PHE A 107 3.98 -8.10 15.85
CA PHE A 107 4.86 -7.19 16.57
C PHE A 107 6.28 -7.74 16.70
N THR A 108 6.42 -9.04 16.98
CA THR A 108 7.72 -9.64 17.34
C THR A 108 8.41 -10.34 16.16
N GLU A 109 7.65 -10.81 15.15
CA GLU A 109 8.19 -11.69 14.11
C GLU A 109 8.20 -11.06 12.71
N LEU A 110 7.35 -10.07 12.43
CA LEU A 110 7.23 -9.46 11.10
C LEU A 110 8.05 -8.18 10.98
N LYS A 111 8.80 -8.06 9.88
CA LYS A 111 9.51 -6.82 9.50
C LYS A 111 9.29 -6.51 8.04
N TYR A 112 9.12 -5.23 7.74
CA TYR A 112 8.91 -4.73 6.39
C TYR A 112 9.85 -3.59 6.06
N ALA A 113 10.21 -3.47 4.78
CA ALA A 113 10.88 -2.29 4.24
C ALA A 113 10.20 -1.83 2.96
N MET A 114 10.16 -0.51 2.74
CA MET A 114 9.64 0.10 1.53
C MET A 114 10.75 0.65 0.65
N ASN A 115 10.50 0.59 -0.65
CA ASN A 115 11.31 1.19 -1.70
C ASN A 115 10.45 2.09 -2.58
N VAL A 116 10.92 3.30 -2.87
CA VAL A 116 10.25 4.23 -3.80
C VAL A 116 11.24 4.67 -4.88
N THR A 117 10.88 4.40 -6.13
CA THR A 117 11.71 4.67 -7.31
C THR A 117 10.94 5.50 -8.31
N MET A 118 11.59 6.52 -8.88
CA MET A 118 11.05 7.31 -9.99
C MET A 118 11.01 6.45 -11.24
N VAL A 119 9.86 6.41 -11.91
CA VAL A 119 9.66 5.71 -13.19
C VAL A 119 9.73 6.71 -14.34
N GLU A 120 9.04 7.84 -14.21
CA GLU A 120 9.01 8.91 -15.22
C GLU A 120 9.02 10.27 -14.51
N SER A 121 10.04 11.07 -14.75
CA SER A 121 10.20 12.37 -14.11
C SER A 121 9.55 13.50 -14.90
N LEU A 122 8.81 14.37 -14.21
CA LEU A 122 8.37 15.68 -14.71
C LEU A 122 9.26 16.83 -14.21
N ASN A 123 10.30 16.49 -13.42
CA ASN A 123 11.31 17.44 -12.97
C ASN A 123 12.58 17.26 -13.83
N PRO A 124 12.98 18.26 -14.64
CA PRO A 124 14.09 18.11 -15.58
C PRO A 124 15.45 17.90 -14.89
N ALA A 125 15.56 18.20 -13.59
CA ALA A 125 16.79 17.96 -12.82
C ALA A 125 16.89 16.54 -12.26
N VAL A 126 15.83 15.73 -12.38
CA VAL A 126 15.73 14.39 -11.80
C VAL A 126 15.61 13.37 -12.93
N PRO A 127 16.57 12.44 -13.08
CA PRO A 127 16.48 11.39 -14.09
C PRO A 127 15.54 10.25 -13.65
N ASP A 128 15.00 9.56 -14.65
CA ASP A 128 14.23 8.33 -14.46
C ASP A 128 15.08 7.25 -13.78
N GLY A 129 14.44 6.38 -13.00
CA GLY A 129 15.10 5.32 -12.23
C GLY A 129 15.73 5.79 -10.92
N THR A 130 15.67 7.08 -10.59
CA THR A 130 16.17 7.61 -9.31
C THR A 130 15.47 6.95 -8.12
N ILE A 131 16.24 6.37 -7.20
CA ILE A 131 15.73 5.80 -5.95
C ILE A 131 15.67 6.92 -4.91
N TYR A 132 14.46 7.24 -4.45
CA TYR A 132 14.23 8.28 -3.45
C TYR A 132 14.28 7.74 -2.03
N ILE A 133 13.74 6.54 -1.85
CA ILE A 133 13.64 5.91 -0.54
C ILE A 133 14.17 4.49 -0.69
N PRO A 134 15.45 4.24 -0.36
CA PRO A 134 16.01 2.91 -0.35
C PRO A 134 15.73 2.20 0.99
N ASP A 135 15.19 0.99 0.93
CA ASP A 135 15.03 0.00 2.01
C ASP A 135 14.57 0.58 3.35
N ARG A 136 13.61 1.50 3.31
CA ARG A 136 13.18 2.20 4.52
C ARG A 136 12.34 1.27 5.39
N PRO A 137 12.76 0.99 6.65
CA PRO A 137 12.01 0.10 7.52
C PRO A 137 10.65 0.70 7.90
N LEU A 138 9.64 -0.15 7.96
CA LEU A 138 8.33 0.20 8.50
C LEU A 138 8.29 -0.11 10.00
N THR A 139 7.62 0.76 10.76
CA THR A 139 7.46 0.60 12.20
C THR A 139 6.09 0.05 12.53
N PHE A 140 6.03 -0.89 13.49
CA PHE A 140 4.76 -1.42 13.96
C PHE A 140 3.98 -0.39 14.78
N ASN A 141 2.71 -0.22 14.43
CA ASN A 141 1.74 0.61 15.14
C ASN A 141 0.79 -0.28 15.94
N ILE A 142 0.82 -0.11 17.27
CA ILE A 142 0.03 -0.88 18.23
C ILE A 142 -1.47 -0.60 18.08
N ALA A 143 -1.86 0.64 17.74
CA ALA A 143 -3.25 1.07 17.72
C ALA A 143 -4.07 0.37 16.63
N ASP A 144 -3.46 0.16 15.46
CA ASP A 144 -4.14 -0.40 14.28
C ASP A 144 -3.52 -1.73 13.80
N ARG A 145 -2.55 -2.27 14.54
CA ARG A 145 -1.89 -3.55 14.30
C ARG A 145 -1.31 -3.68 12.90
N SER A 146 -0.59 -2.64 12.48
CA SER A 146 -0.03 -2.53 11.14
C SER A 146 1.41 -2.04 11.15
N HIS A 147 2.11 -2.16 10.02
CA HIS A 147 3.47 -1.66 9.84
C HIS A 147 3.45 -0.47 8.88
N GLY A 148 3.98 0.69 9.28
CA GLY A 148 3.91 1.86 8.43
C GLY A 148 5.08 2.83 8.58
N ALA A 149 5.13 3.78 7.66
CA ALA A 149 6.08 4.89 7.66
C ALA A 149 5.47 6.11 6.95
N PHE A 150 5.89 7.30 7.37
CA PHE A 150 5.57 8.57 6.71
C PHE A 150 6.71 8.99 5.79
N TYR A 151 6.42 9.43 4.59
CA TYR A 151 7.42 9.97 3.66
C TYR A 151 6.87 11.13 2.85
N SER A 152 7.75 11.87 2.19
CA SER A 152 7.38 12.92 1.24
C SER A 152 8.28 12.81 0.02
N LEU A 153 7.74 13.16 -1.14
CA LEU A 153 8.45 13.23 -2.42
C LEU A 153 8.33 14.65 -2.93
N THR A 154 9.39 15.16 -3.55
CA THR A 154 9.45 16.57 -3.99
C THR A 154 9.50 16.73 -5.50
N ALA A 155 9.85 15.69 -6.25
CA ALA A 155 9.89 15.76 -7.72
C ALA A 155 8.60 15.22 -8.31
N ALA A 156 7.88 16.02 -9.09
CA ALA A 156 6.69 15.56 -9.78
C ALA A 156 7.05 14.48 -10.81
N GLY A 157 6.17 13.50 -10.99
CA GLY A 157 6.42 12.35 -11.84
C GLY A 157 5.65 11.11 -11.43
N LEU A 158 5.88 10.03 -12.17
CA LEU A 158 5.36 8.71 -11.90
C LEU A 158 6.34 7.94 -11.02
N TYR A 159 5.87 7.40 -9.90
CA TYR A 159 6.66 6.59 -8.98
C TYR A 159 6.18 5.14 -8.92
N SER A 160 7.12 4.26 -8.60
CA SER A 160 6.88 2.87 -8.21
C SER A 160 7.15 2.72 -6.71
N LEU A 161 6.10 2.39 -5.94
CA LEU A 161 6.23 1.93 -4.55
C LEU A 161 6.28 0.40 -4.50
N ALA A 162 7.27 -0.12 -3.78
CA ALA A 162 7.41 -1.53 -3.45
C ALA A 162 7.55 -1.70 -1.93
N VAL A 163 6.99 -2.77 -1.37
CA VAL A 163 7.15 -3.11 0.04
C VAL A 163 7.50 -4.59 0.18
N ASP A 164 8.64 -4.85 0.80
CA ASP A 164 9.22 -6.17 1.04
C ASP A 164 8.92 -6.64 2.47
N MET A 165 8.48 -7.89 2.60
CA MET A 165 8.44 -8.58 3.89
C MET A 165 9.82 -9.23 4.13
N LEU A 166 10.60 -8.65 5.04
CA LEU A 166 11.98 -9.04 5.34
C LEU A 166 12.06 -10.22 6.30
N GLU A 167 11.11 -10.28 7.22
CA GLU A 167 10.92 -11.34 8.18
C GLU A 167 9.44 -11.70 8.26
N PRO A 168 9.12 -12.97 8.50
CA PRO A 168 10.03 -14.07 8.81
C PRO A 168 10.53 -14.85 7.58
N ARG A 169 11.81 -15.28 7.59
CA ARG A 169 12.50 -15.93 6.46
C ARG A 169 12.34 -17.46 6.39
N TRP A 170 11.26 -18.04 6.92
CA TRP A 170 11.12 -19.50 7.02
C TRP A 170 11.01 -20.23 5.67
N TYR A 171 10.91 -19.49 4.57
CA TYR A 171 11.14 -20.01 3.23
C TYR A 171 12.56 -19.62 2.84
N THR A 172 13.43 -20.62 2.79
CA THR A 172 14.79 -20.47 2.27
C THR A 172 14.72 -19.83 0.88
N GLU A 173 15.28 -18.63 0.76
CA GLU A 173 15.58 -17.89 -0.50
C GLU A 173 14.59 -16.88 -1.07
N GLN A 174 13.45 -16.54 -0.45
CA GLN A 174 12.54 -15.54 -1.02
C GLN A 174 12.15 -14.45 -0.02
N THR A 175 12.67 -13.24 -0.23
CA THR A 175 12.01 -12.00 0.24
C THR A 175 10.67 -11.93 -0.48
N TYR A 176 9.58 -12.20 0.24
CA TYR A 176 8.26 -12.09 -0.36
C TYR A 176 7.83 -10.64 -0.37
N LEU A 177 7.49 -10.21 -1.55
CA LEU A 177 7.11 -8.86 -1.79
C LEU A 177 5.59 -8.72 -1.64
N VAL A 178 5.16 -7.78 -0.81
CA VAL A 178 3.74 -7.49 -0.56
C VAL A 178 3.11 -6.90 -1.81
N THR A 179 3.90 -6.14 -2.59
CA THR A 179 3.58 -5.80 -3.99
C THR A 179 4.84 -5.56 -4.83
N ARG A 180 5.01 -6.28 -5.97
CA ARG A 180 5.90 -5.86 -7.10
C ARG A 180 5.15 -5.17 -8.19
N ARG A 181 3.83 -5.10 -8.05
CA ARG A 181 3.10 -4.14 -8.83
C ARG A 181 3.47 -2.80 -8.22
N ALA A 182 4.42 -2.13 -8.87
CA ALA A 182 4.52 -0.68 -8.83
C ALA A 182 3.09 -0.16 -8.76
N LEU A 183 2.64 0.27 -7.59
CA LEU A 183 1.44 1.06 -7.51
C LEU A 183 1.87 2.39 -8.13
N PRO A 184 1.40 2.73 -9.35
CA PRO A 184 1.76 4.00 -9.94
C PRO A 184 1.24 5.07 -9.00
N ILE A 185 2.16 5.87 -8.46
CA ILE A 185 1.82 7.08 -7.73
C ILE A 185 2.13 8.21 -8.67
N ASN A 186 1.09 8.89 -9.16
CA ASN A 186 1.28 10.12 -9.91
C ASN A 186 1.46 11.26 -8.90
N LEU A 187 2.68 11.78 -8.83
CA LEU A 187 2.99 12.94 -8.03
C LEU A 187 2.89 14.19 -8.89
N VAL A 188 1.94 15.08 -8.58
CA VAL A 188 1.78 16.35 -9.29
C VAL A 188 2.56 17.46 -8.61
N ALA A 189 2.94 18.48 -9.39
CA ALA A 189 3.56 19.69 -8.85
C ALA A 189 2.64 20.37 -7.83
N THR A 190 3.23 21.04 -6.85
CA THR A 190 2.47 21.88 -5.91
C THR A 190 2.12 23.23 -6.54
N VAL A 191 1.64 24.17 -5.72
CA VAL A 191 1.28 25.51 -6.17
C VAL A 191 2.48 26.20 -6.82
N ALA A 192 2.22 26.94 -7.90
CA ALA A 192 3.22 27.74 -8.59
C ALA A 192 3.95 28.70 -7.64
N ASP A 193 5.25 28.85 -7.87
CA ASP A 193 6.13 29.74 -7.14
C ASP A 193 6.81 30.70 -8.13
N VAL A 194 6.65 32.00 -7.86
CA VAL A 194 7.21 33.07 -8.70
C VAL A 194 8.73 33.04 -8.66
N GLN A 195 9.34 32.59 -7.57
CA GLN A 195 10.81 32.59 -7.41
C GLN A 195 11.49 31.51 -8.26
N THR A 196 10.79 30.44 -8.61
CA THR A 196 11.32 29.33 -9.39
C THR A 196 10.82 29.31 -10.83
N THR A 197 9.85 30.17 -11.16
CA THR A 197 9.33 30.35 -12.52
C THR A 197 10.42 30.95 -13.42
N GLU A 198 10.54 30.40 -14.63
CA GLU A 198 11.60 30.76 -15.58
C GLU A 198 10.97 31.43 -16.81
N VAL A 199 11.60 32.51 -17.28
CA VAL A 199 11.21 33.21 -18.51
C VAL A 199 12.34 33.07 -19.52
N LEU A 200 12.06 32.36 -20.61
CA LEU A 200 12.98 32.16 -21.71
C LEU A 200 12.67 33.18 -22.81
N VAL A 201 13.64 34.04 -23.08
CA VAL A 201 13.56 35.06 -24.14
C VAL A 201 14.56 34.67 -25.23
N PRO A 202 14.10 34.32 -26.45
CA PRO A 202 15.00 34.00 -27.55
C PRO A 202 15.79 35.24 -27.99
N GLU A 203 16.97 35.04 -28.58
CA GLU A 203 17.73 36.13 -29.19
C GLU A 203 16.90 36.78 -30.30
N ALA A 204 16.53 38.04 -30.09
CA ALA A 204 15.66 38.77 -31.00
C ALA A 204 16.48 39.57 -32.03
N THR A 205 16.15 39.39 -33.31
CA THR A 205 16.53 40.33 -34.38
C THR A 205 15.37 41.28 -34.68
N ALA A 206 15.69 42.52 -35.05
CA ALA A 206 14.67 43.50 -35.43
C ALA A 206 13.84 42.96 -36.61
N SER A 207 12.51 43.16 -36.55
CA SER A 207 11.48 42.75 -37.54
C SER A 207 10.94 41.31 -37.49
N ALA A 208 11.47 40.42 -36.62
CA ALA A 208 10.89 39.09 -36.43
C ALA A 208 9.90 39.06 -35.26
N GLN A 209 8.79 38.31 -35.41
CA GLN A 209 7.94 37.94 -34.28
C GLN A 209 8.72 36.98 -33.38
N HIS A 210 8.73 37.27 -32.07
CA HIS A 210 9.39 36.43 -31.08
C HIS A 210 8.38 36.03 -30.01
N ALA A 211 8.35 34.75 -29.67
CA ALA A 211 7.57 34.27 -28.54
C ALA A 211 8.42 34.33 -27.28
N VAL A 212 7.89 34.92 -26.21
CA VAL A 212 8.45 34.73 -24.86
C VAL A 212 7.83 33.46 -24.29
N GLN A 213 8.67 32.52 -23.85
CA GLN A 213 8.21 31.29 -23.22
C GLN A 213 8.31 31.44 -21.71
N VAL A 214 7.18 31.24 -21.00
CA VAL A 214 7.14 31.22 -19.54
C VAL A 214 6.95 29.77 -19.07
N LEU A 215 7.90 29.28 -18.28
CA LEU A 215 7.87 27.97 -17.64
C LEU A 215 7.49 28.15 -16.17
N VAL A 216 6.22 27.91 -15.84
CA VAL A 216 5.74 28.03 -14.47
C VAL A 216 6.17 26.81 -13.66
N ARG A 217 6.85 27.07 -12.54
CA ARG A 217 7.37 26.02 -11.66
C ARG A 217 6.82 26.16 -10.25
N ASP A 218 6.82 25.06 -9.51
CA ASP A 218 6.59 25.08 -8.06
C ASP A 218 7.90 25.32 -7.28
N ARG A 219 7.80 25.40 -5.95
CA ARG A 219 8.97 25.60 -5.07
C ARG A 219 10.03 24.49 -5.13
N TYR A 220 9.72 23.36 -5.77
CA TYR A 220 10.62 22.22 -5.97
C TYR A 220 11.12 22.11 -7.42
N HIS A 221 10.89 23.16 -8.23
CA HIS A 221 11.26 23.24 -9.64
C HIS A 221 10.51 22.27 -10.56
N ASN A 222 9.38 21.73 -10.12
CA ASN A 222 8.51 20.91 -10.97
C ASN A 222 7.72 21.80 -11.92
N LEU A 223 7.47 21.33 -13.15
CA LEU A 223 6.60 22.04 -14.09
C LEU A 223 5.14 21.96 -13.63
N VAL A 224 4.50 23.12 -13.51
CA VAL A 224 3.08 23.22 -13.13
C VAL A 224 2.23 23.10 -14.39
N ARG A 225 1.52 21.97 -14.53
CA ARG A 225 0.68 21.69 -15.71
C ARG A 225 -0.77 22.15 -15.60
N THR A 226 -1.12 22.90 -14.56
CA THR A 226 -2.43 23.52 -14.45
C THR A 226 -2.54 24.67 -15.46
N ASP A 227 -3.72 24.89 -16.04
CA ASP A 227 -3.92 26.06 -16.91
C ASP A 227 -3.97 27.32 -16.06
N LEU A 228 -3.02 28.22 -16.31
CA LEU A 228 -2.81 29.49 -15.62
C LEU A 228 -2.90 30.67 -16.59
N SER A 229 -3.37 30.45 -17.83
CA SER A 229 -3.47 31.48 -18.87
C SER A 229 -4.25 32.73 -18.42
N ALA A 230 -5.31 32.54 -17.62
CA ALA A 230 -6.11 33.64 -17.07
C ALA A 230 -5.43 34.42 -15.93
N SER A 231 -4.33 33.90 -15.36
CA SER A 231 -3.62 34.48 -14.20
C SER A 231 -2.21 34.96 -14.52
N LEU A 232 -1.70 34.62 -15.70
CA LEU A 232 -0.40 35.08 -16.18
C LEU A 232 -0.59 36.31 -17.07
N ALA A 233 0.30 37.29 -16.92
CA ALA A 233 0.38 38.45 -17.80
C ALA A 233 1.85 38.75 -18.10
N VAL A 234 2.16 38.99 -19.37
CA VAL A 234 3.49 39.42 -19.80
C VAL A 234 3.40 40.89 -20.22
N HIS A 235 4.30 41.70 -19.66
CA HIS A 235 4.40 43.12 -19.96
C HIS A 235 5.75 43.41 -20.60
N ILE A 236 5.73 43.82 -21.87
CA ILE A 236 6.92 44.12 -22.66
C ILE A 236 7.16 45.64 -22.61
N VAL A 237 8.35 46.04 -22.15
CA VAL A 237 8.74 47.45 -22.08
C VAL A 237 9.82 47.74 -23.11
N GLY A 238 9.50 48.53 -24.12
CA GLY A 238 10.45 48.99 -25.13
C GLY A 238 11.34 50.14 -24.64
N PRO A 239 12.45 50.43 -25.34
CA PRO A 239 13.26 51.62 -25.06
C PRO A 239 12.40 52.87 -25.22
N THR A 240 12.51 53.79 -24.25
CA THR A 240 11.69 55.00 -24.10
C THR A 240 11.90 55.96 -25.26
N VAL A 241 11.26 55.71 -26.41
CA VAL A 241 11.06 56.69 -27.47
C VAL A 241 9.55 56.85 -27.61
N LEU A 242 9.06 58.02 -27.18
CA LEU A 242 7.69 58.55 -27.21
C LEU A 242 6.78 58.00 -28.34
N THR A 243 6.29 56.77 -28.20
CA THR A 243 5.11 56.24 -28.87
C THR A 243 4.47 55.21 -27.94
N SER A 244 3.18 55.38 -27.67
CA SER A 244 2.46 54.88 -26.49
C SER A 244 1.87 53.48 -26.66
N GLU A 245 2.57 52.54 -27.28
CA GLU A 245 2.08 51.17 -27.39
C GLU A 245 2.57 50.31 -26.22
N GLN A 246 1.88 50.44 -25.09
CA GLN A 246 1.90 49.42 -24.03
C GLN A 246 0.86 48.35 -24.39
N GLY A 247 1.32 47.23 -24.95
CA GLY A 247 0.46 46.10 -25.31
C GLY A 247 0.35 45.10 -24.16
N LEU A 248 -0.87 44.78 -23.73
CA LEU A 248 -1.14 43.57 -22.94
C LEU A 248 -1.13 42.38 -23.90
N VAL A 249 -0.26 41.41 -23.66
CA VAL A 249 -0.12 40.22 -24.50
C VAL A 249 -0.98 39.08 -23.95
N ILE A 250 -1.78 38.44 -24.82
CA ILE A 250 -2.54 37.24 -24.50
C ILE A 250 -1.57 36.05 -24.51
N LEU A 251 -1.62 35.22 -23.47
CA LEU A 251 -0.80 34.02 -23.37
C LEU A 251 -1.57 32.80 -23.89
N GLU A 252 -0.97 32.08 -24.82
CA GLU A 252 -1.45 30.77 -25.25
C GLU A 252 -0.65 29.67 -24.54
N ARG A 253 -1.37 28.69 -23.99
CA ARG A 253 -0.76 27.52 -23.35
C ARG A 253 -0.35 26.50 -24.42
N ASN A 254 0.87 26.00 -24.32
CA ASN A 254 1.39 24.90 -25.13
C ASN A 254 1.18 23.53 -24.45
N ASP A 255 1.32 22.46 -25.24
CA ASP A 255 1.17 21.07 -24.79
C ASP A 255 2.23 20.66 -23.73
N ASP A 256 3.38 21.33 -23.69
CA ASP A 256 4.47 21.09 -22.74
C ASP A 256 4.33 21.88 -21.41
N ALA A 257 3.16 22.51 -21.19
CA ALA A 257 2.87 23.39 -20.05
C ALA A 257 3.71 24.68 -20.01
N SER A 258 4.30 25.06 -21.14
CA SER A 258 4.80 26.42 -21.33
C SER A 258 3.73 27.37 -21.84
N TYR A 259 3.95 28.67 -21.68
CA TYR A 259 3.07 29.72 -22.21
C TYR A 259 3.83 30.59 -23.20
N ASN A 260 3.26 30.80 -24.39
CA ASN A 260 3.78 31.72 -25.38
C ASN A 260 3.08 33.08 -25.29
N ALA A 261 3.86 34.15 -25.24
CA ALA A 261 3.42 35.52 -25.43
C ALA A 261 3.76 35.97 -26.86
N PHE A 262 2.77 36.43 -27.63
CA PHE A 262 2.91 36.90 -29.02
C PHE A 262 2.85 38.43 -29.16
#